data_AF-A0A935HTV9-F1
#
_entry.id   AF-A0A935HTV9-F1
#
_cell.length_a   1.000
_cell.length_b   1.000
_cell.length_c   1.000
_cell.angle_alpha   90.00
_cell.angle_beta   90.00
_cell.angle_gamma   90.00
#
_symmetry.space_group_name_H-M   'P 1'
#
loop_
_entity.id
_entity.type
_entity.pdbx_description
1 polymer ?
#
loop_
_entity_poly.entity_id
_entity_poly.type
_entity_poly.pdbx_seq_one_letter_code
_entity_poly.pdbx_strand_id
1 'polypeptide(L)'
;MTAKTIKGNSPEEIKSALLESKADGYKPTLAIIFISVKQDREAVCEIFVQEGIDIFGQLLLGEFIEGHQSEGAIVVMLLNIKKNDYCILFEEIGDRTLKDASMNLAKDALQKFSKPALILCSTFFSVSGKMLDGESLVRSIEGMTDSQMKICGGMAGDDISFTGTFVFTNGRSTDYGMIALALNEEKIDFLGMAVSGWKPIGVHKTITKCEDNLIMT
;
A
#
# COMPACT_ATOMS: atom_id res chain seq x y z
N MET A 1 -14.58 -13.63 -5.18
CA MET A 1 -14.25 -12.21 -4.95
C MET A 1 -14.74 -11.42 -6.14
N THR A 2 -15.46 -10.33 -5.93
CA THR A 2 -15.86 -9.40 -7.00
C THR A 2 -15.19 -8.07 -6.71
N ALA A 3 -14.75 -7.39 -7.77
CA ALA A 3 -14.06 -6.12 -7.69
C ALA A 3 -14.68 -5.11 -8.65
N LYS A 4 -14.65 -3.83 -8.27
CA LYS A 4 -14.95 -2.70 -9.15
C LYS A 4 -13.88 -1.63 -8.92
N THR A 5 -13.58 -0.85 -9.93
CA THR A 5 -12.67 0.29 -9.82
C THR A 5 -13.43 1.58 -10.07
N ILE A 6 -13.12 2.61 -9.30
CA ILE A 6 -13.67 3.96 -9.47
C ILE A 6 -12.52 4.97 -9.47
N LYS A 7 -12.78 6.14 -10.04
CA LYS A 7 -11.84 7.26 -10.06
C LYS A 7 -12.59 8.58 -9.95
N GLY A 8 -11.87 9.63 -9.56
CA GLY A 8 -12.40 10.99 -9.50
C GLY A 8 -11.28 11.99 -9.22
N ASN A 9 -11.57 13.26 -9.44
CA ASN A 9 -10.66 14.38 -9.18
C ASN A 9 -11.10 15.23 -7.98
N SER A 10 -12.10 14.77 -7.24
CA SER A 10 -12.56 15.38 -5.99
C SER A 10 -13.28 14.36 -5.10
N PRO A 11 -13.47 14.66 -3.80
CA PRO A 11 -14.29 13.85 -2.91
C PRO A 11 -15.73 13.65 -3.43
N GLU A 12 -16.35 14.66 -4.04
CA GLU A 12 -17.71 14.59 -4.58
C GLU A 12 -17.81 13.63 -5.77
N GLU A 13 -16.81 13.64 -6.67
CA GLU A 13 -16.73 12.68 -7.77
C GLU A 13 -16.57 11.25 -7.24
N ILE A 14 -15.71 11.05 -6.24
CA ILE A 14 -15.53 9.73 -5.61
C ILE A 14 -16.81 9.25 -4.90
N LYS A 15 -17.52 10.14 -4.20
CA LYS A 15 -18.80 9.82 -3.58
C LYS A 15 -19.83 9.38 -4.62
N SER A 16 -19.93 10.11 -5.73
CA SER A 16 -20.86 9.83 -6.82
C SER A 16 -20.52 8.49 -7.48
N ALA A 17 -19.23 8.26 -7.80
CA ALA A 17 -18.76 7.01 -8.39
C ALA A 17 -18.95 5.81 -7.46
N LEU A 18 -18.77 5.98 -6.14
CA LEU A 18 -19.05 4.94 -5.16
C LEU A 18 -20.54 4.56 -5.15
N LEU A 19 -21.44 5.55 -5.13
CA LEU A 19 -22.89 5.32 -5.17
C LEU A 19 -23.29 4.57 -6.44
N GLU A 20 -22.80 5.00 -7.60
CA GLU A 20 -23.05 4.33 -8.89
C GLU A 20 -22.53 2.89 -8.88
N SER A 21 -21.31 2.67 -8.36
CA SER A 21 -20.72 1.32 -8.28
C SER A 21 -21.53 0.34 -7.43
N LYS A 22 -22.39 0.84 -6.53
CA LYS A 22 -23.23 0.05 -5.62
C LYS A 22 -24.68 -0.09 -6.11
N ALA A 23 -25.07 0.57 -7.21
CA ALA A 23 -26.45 0.65 -7.68
C ALA A 23 -27.06 -0.71 -8.06
N ASP A 24 -26.24 -1.68 -8.43
CA ASP A 24 -26.62 -3.06 -8.74
C ASP A 24 -26.68 -3.99 -7.51
N GLY A 25 -26.59 -3.42 -6.30
CA GLY A 25 -26.55 -4.17 -5.05
C GLY A 25 -25.16 -4.67 -4.66
N TYR A 26 -24.10 -4.24 -5.37
CA TYR A 26 -22.72 -4.49 -4.98
C TYR A 26 -22.42 -3.90 -3.58
N LYS A 27 -21.83 -4.70 -2.70
CA LYS A 27 -21.51 -4.35 -1.31
C LYS A 27 -20.02 -4.53 -1.06
N PRO A 28 -19.17 -3.57 -1.45
CA PRO A 28 -17.76 -3.63 -1.13
C PRO A 28 -17.55 -3.53 0.38
N THR A 29 -16.54 -4.20 0.87
CA THR A 29 -16.15 -4.21 2.29
C THR A 29 -14.79 -3.54 2.51
N LEU A 30 -13.99 -3.47 1.45
CA LEU A 30 -12.63 -2.96 1.44
C LEU A 30 -12.44 -2.02 0.25
N ALA A 31 -11.79 -0.88 0.49
CA ALA A 31 -11.32 0.07 -0.51
C ALA A 31 -9.79 0.15 -0.44
N ILE A 32 -9.13 -0.17 -1.55
CA ILE A 32 -7.72 0.15 -1.79
C ILE A 32 -7.68 1.51 -2.47
N ILE A 33 -7.12 2.51 -1.79
CA ILE A 33 -7.15 3.92 -2.22
C ILE A 33 -5.74 4.38 -2.57
N PHE A 34 -5.55 4.80 -3.82
CA PHE A 34 -4.39 5.55 -4.26
C PHE A 34 -4.82 6.97 -4.60
N ILE A 35 -4.18 7.95 -3.99
CA ILE A 35 -4.62 9.34 -4.02
C ILE A 35 -3.43 10.28 -4.16
N SER A 36 -3.55 11.26 -5.05
CA SER A 36 -2.57 12.34 -5.17
C SER A 36 -2.52 13.19 -3.91
N VAL A 37 -1.34 13.73 -3.60
CA VAL A 37 -1.15 14.74 -2.53
C VAL A 37 -1.98 16.02 -2.76
N LYS A 38 -2.44 16.27 -3.99
CA LYS A 38 -3.26 17.43 -4.38
C LYS A 38 -4.72 17.31 -3.93
N GLN A 39 -5.13 16.14 -3.42
CA GLN A 39 -6.51 15.81 -3.10
C GLN A 39 -6.78 15.84 -1.59
N ASP A 40 -8.03 16.09 -1.21
CA ASP A 40 -8.47 16.05 0.20
C ASP A 40 -8.65 14.60 0.66
N ARG A 41 -7.55 14.03 1.17
CA ARG A 41 -7.52 12.66 1.69
C ARG A 41 -8.52 12.43 2.82
N GLU A 42 -8.70 13.38 3.73
CA GLU A 42 -9.57 13.20 4.90
C GLU A 42 -11.02 13.12 4.46
N ALA A 43 -11.47 14.05 3.61
CA ALA A 43 -12.81 14.02 3.02
C ALA A 43 -13.06 12.73 2.22
N VAL A 44 -12.07 12.25 1.48
CA VAL A 44 -12.18 10.97 0.75
C VAL A 44 -12.33 9.79 1.73
N CYS A 45 -11.55 9.75 2.81
CA CYS A 45 -11.66 8.68 3.80
C CYS A 45 -13.03 8.65 4.49
N GLU A 46 -13.59 9.82 4.80
CA GLU A 46 -14.90 9.93 5.44
C GLU A 46 -16.02 9.28 4.61
N ILE A 47 -15.97 9.39 3.28
CA ILE A 47 -16.94 8.75 2.38
C ILE A 47 -16.99 7.24 2.62
N PHE A 48 -15.84 6.58 2.72
CA PHE A 48 -15.77 5.12 2.91
C PHE A 48 -16.07 4.71 4.34
N VAL A 49 -15.65 5.50 5.33
CA VAL A 49 -15.96 5.27 6.75
C VAL A 49 -17.47 5.30 6.99
N GLN A 50 -18.18 6.28 6.43
CA GLN A 50 -19.64 6.40 6.56
C GLN A 50 -20.39 5.20 5.96
N GLU A 51 -19.81 4.54 4.97
CA GLU A 51 -20.36 3.35 4.31
C GLU A 51 -19.92 2.02 4.97
N GLY A 52 -19.13 2.08 6.06
CA GLY A 52 -18.62 0.91 6.77
C GLY A 52 -17.57 0.10 5.99
N ILE A 53 -16.91 0.75 5.02
CA ILE A 53 -15.88 0.16 4.15
C ILE A 53 -14.52 0.39 4.80
N ASP A 54 -13.72 -0.67 4.90
CA ASP A 54 -12.37 -0.61 5.46
C ASP A 54 -11.41 -0.01 4.41
N ILE A 55 -10.43 0.78 4.85
CA ILE A 55 -9.56 1.57 3.97
C ILE A 55 -8.12 1.07 4.08
N PHE A 56 -7.54 0.68 2.94
CA PHE A 56 -6.10 0.51 2.75
C PHE A 56 -5.62 1.60 1.79
N GLY A 57 -4.92 2.61 2.30
CA GLY A 57 -4.61 3.80 1.52
C GLY A 57 -3.14 4.21 1.57
N GLN A 58 -2.65 4.75 0.45
CA GLN A 58 -1.38 5.47 0.39
C GLN A 58 -1.45 6.63 -0.60
N LEU A 59 -0.57 7.62 -0.41
CA LEU A 59 -0.32 8.59 -1.47
C LEU A 59 0.37 7.94 -2.66
N LEU A 60 0.10 8.43 -3.85
CA LEU A 60 0.71 7.95 -5.07
C LEU A 60 1.25 9.14 -5.89
N LEU A 61 2.17 8.82 -6.80
CA LEU A 61 2.59 9.69 -7.89
C LEU A 61 2.12 9.06 -9.18
N GLY A 62 1.18 9.73 -9.87
CA GLY A 62 0.54 9.22 -11.07
C GLY A 62 -0.40 8.06 -10.80
N GLU A 63 -1.71 8.31 -10.88
CA GLU A 63 -2.73 7.31 -10.58
C GLU A 63 -3.04 6.44 -11.79
N PHE A 64 -2.89 5.13 -11.64
CA PHE A 64 -3.16 4.16 -12.70
C PHE A 64 -4.47 3.42 -12.46
N ILE A 65 -5.32 3.37 -13.48
CA ILE A 65 -6.57 2.62 -13.49
C ILE A 65 -6.85 2.07 -14.89
N GLU A 66 -7.05 0.76 -15.01
CA GLU A 66 -7.46 0.10 -16.25
C GLU A 66 -6.63 0.51 -17.49
N GLY A 67 -5.30 0.53 -17.34
CA GLY A 67 -4.37 0.90 -18.41
C GLY A 67 -4.25 2.40 -18.71
N HIS A 68 -4.92 3.25 -17.93
CA HIS A 68 -4.83 4.71 -18.04
C HIS A 68 -4.07 5.29 -16.87
N GLN A 69 -3.24 6.28 -17.14
CA GLN A 69 -2.56 7.09 -16.13
C GLN A 69 -3.24 8.47 -16.06
N SER A 70 -3.51 8.93 -14.84
CA SER A 70 -3.94 10.30 -14.53
C SER A 70 -2.92 10.99 -13.63
N GLU A 71 -3.04 12.30 -13.50
CA GLU A 71 -2.25 13.10 -12.59
C GLU A 71 -3.18 13.89 -11.67
N GLY A 72 -2.87 13.93 -10.37
CA GLY A 72 -3.64 14.71 -9.42
C GLY A 72 -4.99 14.09 -9.09
N ALA A 73 -5.19 12.79 -9.35
CA ALA A 73 -6.49 12.15 -9.24
C ALA A 73 -6.58 11.26 -7.98
N ILE A 74 -7.76 10.64 -7.83
CA ILE A 74 -8.07 9.63 -6.85
C ILE A 74 -8.49 8.37 -7.60
N VAL A 75 -7.89 7.23 -7.27
CA VAL A 75 -8.25 5.92 -7.81
C VAL A 75 -8.52 4.96 -6.67
N VAL A 76 -9.63 4.23 -6.77
CA VAL A 76 -10.05 3.29 -5.74
C VAL A 76 -10.41 1.95 -6.35
N MET A 77 -9.84 0.88 -5.82
CA MET A 77 -10.28 -0.49 -6.07
C MET A 77 -11.17 -0.94 -4.91
N LEU A 78 -12.43 -1.23 -5.23
CA LEU A 78 -13.45 -1.70 -4.31
C LEU A 78 -13.50 -3.22 -4.37
N LEU A 79 -13.32 -3.86 -3.21
CA LEU A 79 -13.29 -5.31 -3.08
C LEU A 79 -14.42 -5.78 -2.16
N ASN A 80 -15.16 -6.80 -2.59
CA ASN A 80 -16.10 -7.52 -1.74
C ASN A 80 -15.43 -8.80 -1.23
N ILE A 81 -14.90 -8.71 0.00
CA ILE A 81 -14.22 -9.80 0.72
C ILE A 81 -14.92 -9.98 2.06
N LYS A 82 -15.05 -11.21 2.56
CA LYS A 82 -15.56 -11.40 3.92
C LYS A 82 -14.58 -10.75 4.92
N LYS A 83 -15.08 -9.91 5.83
CA LYS A 83 -14.25 -9.21 6.84
C LYS A 83 -13.40 -10.12 7.74
N ASN A 84 -13.73 -11.41 7.80
CA ASN A 84 -12.94 -12.40 8.56
C ASN A 84 -11.76 -12.98 7.76
N ASP A 85 -11.71 -12.76 6.45
CA ASP A 85 -10.68 -13.34 5.55
C ASP A 85 -9.58 -12.33 5.21
N TYR A 86 -9.63 -11.11 5.77
CA TYR A 86 -8.56 -10.11 5.70
C TYR A 86 -8.47 -9.30 7.00
N CYS A 87 -7.37 -8.59 7.21
CA CYS A 87 -7.28 -7.50 8.16
C CYS A 87 -6.35 -6.38 7.66
N ILE A 88 -6.55 -5.18 8.19
CA ILE A 88 -5.69 -4.04 7.91
C ILE A 88 -4.82 -3.80 9.13
N LEU A 89 -3.51 -3.90 8.92
CA LEU A 89 -2.48 -3.63 9.92
C LEU A 89 -1.87 -2.27 9.60
N PHE A 90 -1.68 -1.44 10.62
CA PHE A 90 -1.17 -0.08 10.46
C PHE A 90 -0.17 0.17 11.56
N GLU A 91 1.06 0.48 11.16
CA GLU A 91 2.21 0.58 12.06
C GLU A 91 2.97 1.87 11.81
N GLU A 92 2.84 2.82 12.73
CA GLU A 92 3.69 4.00 12.78
C GLU A 92 5.04 3.64 13.41
N ILE A 93 6.15 4.01 12.78
CA ILE A 93 7.49 3.65 13.32
C ILE A 93 7.78 4.47 14.58
N GLY A 94 7.47 5.77 14.56
CA GLY A 94 7.73 6.68 15.68
C GLY A 94 9.21 6.72 16.07
N ASP A 95 9.47 6.46 17.35
CA ASP A 95 10.83 6.40 17.92
C ASP A 95 11.46 5.00 17.88
N ARG A 96 10.76 4.00 17.33
CA ARG A 96 11.26 2.62 17.21
C ARG A 96 12.15 2.46 15.99
N THR A 97 12.84 1.33 15.91
CA THR A 97 13.56 0.95 14.69
C THR A 97 12.58 0.44 13.62
N LEU A 98 12.92 0.62 12.34
CA LEU A 98 12.17 0.04 11.22
C LEU A 98 12.00 -1.48 11.38
N LYS A 99 13.04 -2.14 11.89
CA LYS A 99 13.04 -3.59 12.16
C LYS A 99 12.00 -3.96 13.22
N ASP A 100 11.95 -3.26 14.35
CA ASP A 100 11.00 -3.58 15.42
C ASP A 100 9.54 -3.35 14.99
N ALA A 101 9.28 -2.24 14.30
CA ALA A 101 7.95 -1.92 13.78
C ALA A 101 7.49 -2.95 12.73
N SER A 102 8.34 -3.27 11.76
CA SER A 102 8.00 -4.25 10.72
C SER A 102 7.82 -5.67 11.28
N MET A 103 8.62 -6.06 12.26
CA MET A 103 8.43 -7.32 12.97
C MET A 103 7.12 -7.35 13.75
N ASN A 104 6.72 -6.25 14.36
CA ASN A 104 5.44 -6.18 15.07
C ASN A 104 4.26 -6.40 14.10
N LEU A 105 4.27 -5.69 12.96
CA LEU A 105 3.26 -5.86 11.91
C LEU A 105 3.21 -7.32 11.40
N ALA A 106 4.37 -7.94 11.17
CA ALA A 106 4.43 -9.33 10.71
C ALA A 106 3.89 -10.33 11.75
N LYS A 107 4.18 -10.10 13.04
CA LYS A 107 3.61 -10.89 14.15
C LYS A 107 2.10 -10.78 14.20
N ASP A 108 1.56 -9.58 14.06
CA ASP A 108 0.11 -9.37 14.11
C ASP A 108 -0.61 -10.09 12.95
N ALA A 109 0.00 -10.11 11.75
CA ALA A 109 -0.50 -10.89 10.62
C ALA A 109 -0.54 -12.40 10.93
N LEU A 110 0.55 -12.94 11.48
CA LEU A 110 0.67 -14.37 11.83
C LEU A 110 -0.20 -14.78 13.02
N GLN A 111 -0.49 -13.85 13.94
CA GLN A 111 -1.46 -14.09 15.01
C GLN A 111 -2.88 -14.15 14.47
N LYS A 112 -3.18 -13.38 13.41
CA LYS A 112 -4.52 -13.33 12.81
C LYS A 112 -4.79 -14.51 11.88
N PHE A 113 -3.80 -14.90 11.08
CA PHE A 113 -3.93 -15.96 10.08
C PHE A 113 -2.76 -16.94 10.17
N SER A 114 -3.07 -18.24 10.07
CA SER A 114 -2.08 -19.31 9.97
C SER A 114 -1.18 -19.18 8.75
N LYS A 115 -1.75 -18.70 7.63
CA LYS A 115 -1.07 -18.49 6.35
C LYS A 115 -1.43 -17.11 5.77
N PRO A 116 -0.82 -16.02 6.26
CA PRO A 116 -1.07 -14.69 5.74
C PRO A 116 -0.31 -14.43 4.44
N ALA A 117 -0.88 -13.63 3.56
CA ALA A 117 -0.16 -12.91 2.50
C ALA A 117 -0.38 -11.41 2.66
N LEU A 118 0.64 -10.60 2.36
CA LEU A 118 0.61 -9.16 2.59
C LEU A 118 0.65 -8.38 1.28
N ILE A 119 -0.30 -7.45 1.13
CA ILE A 119 -0.09 -6.25 0.33
C ILE A 119 0.44 -5.18 1.29
N LEU A 120 1.73 -4.89 1.21
CA LEU A 120 2.49 -4.01 2.08
C LEU A 120 2.80 -2.68 1.38
N CYS A 121 2.34 -1.59 1.98
CA CYS A 121 2.67 -0.24 1.57
C CYS A 121 3.44 0.49 2.67
N SER A 122 4.48 1.23 2.32
CA SER A 122 5.22 2.06 3.27
C SER A 122 5.28 3.50 2.82
N THR A 123 5.57 4.41 3.74
CA THR A 123 6.04 5.74 3.38
C THR A 123 7.43 5.65 2.73
N PHE A 124 7.79 6.63 1.91
CA PHE A 124 9.15 6.80 1.37
C PHE A 124 9.94 7.80 2.19
N PHE A 125 9.35 8.96 2.46
CA PHE A 125 9.91 9.95 3.37
C PHE A 125 8.85 10.73 4.14
N SER A 126 9.24 11.19 5.32
CA SER A 126 8.40 11.97 6.22
C SER A 126 8.44 13.47 5.93
N VAL A 127 7.51 14.21 6.51
CA VAL A 127 7.51 15.69 6.50
C VAL A 127 8.79 16.25 7.15
N SER A 128 9.34 15.51 8.13
CA SER A 128 10.61 15.84 8.80
C SER A 128 11.87 15.42 8.02
N GLY A 129 11.71 14.85 6.83
CA GLY A 129 12.83 14.44 5.96
C GLY A 129 13.49 13.10 6.34
N LYS A 130 12.86 12.30 7.22
CA LYS A 130 13.33 10.93 7.48
C LYS A 130 13.01 10.06 6.27
N MET A 131 13.97 9.28 5.82
CA MET A 131 13.80 8.31 4.74
C MET A 131 13.49 6.92 5.31
N LEU A 132 12.66 6.17 4.62
CA LEU A 132 12.39 4.77 4.91
C LEU A 132 13.02 3.90 3.83
N ASP A 133 13.86 2.96 4.23
CA ASP A 133 14.48 2.01 3.32
C ASP A 133 13.57 0.79 3.06
N GLY A 134 12.98 0.74 1.87
CA GLY A 134 12.05 -0.32 1.48
C GLY A 134 12.68 -1.72 1.43
N GLU A 135 13.97 -1.81 1.09
CA GLU A 135 14.69 -3.09 1.05
C GLU A 135 14.88 -3.67 2.45
N SER A 136 15.35 -2.85 3.40
CA SER A 136 15.46 -3.25 4.81
C SER A 136 14.11 -3.60 5.43
N LEU A 137 13.03 -2.92 5.03
CA LEU A 137 11.66 -3.25 5.46
C LEU A 137 11.30 -4.69 5.05
N VAL A 138 11.44 -5.03 3.76
CA VAL A 138 11.12 -6.38 3.27
C VAL A 138 11.99 -7.44 3.94
N ARG A 139 13.32 -7.21 4.00
CA ARG A 139 14.27 -8.13 4.66
C ARG A 139 13.97 -8.34 6.15
N SER A 140 13.49 -7.31 6.84
CA SER A 140 13.15 -7.41 8.27
C SER A 140 11.95 -8.31 8.51
N ILE A 141 10.96 -8.29 7.60
CA ILE A 141 9.79 -9.17 7.65
C ILE A 141 10.20 -10.59 7.27
N GLU A 142 10.92 -10.77 6.17
CA GLU A 142 11.38 -12.08 5.69
C GLU A 142 12.28 -12.79 6.71
N GLY A 143 13.17 -12.05 7.39
CA GLY A 143 14.06 -12.60 8.41
C GLY A 143 13.37 -13.03 9.70
N MET A 144 12.09 -12.70 9.89
CA MET A 144 11.32 -13.10 11.08
C MET A 144 10.58 -14.42 10.88
N THR A 145 10.31 -14.81 9.64
CA THR A 145 9.38 -15.88 9.35
C THR A 145 10.09 -17.06 8.72
N ASP A 146 10.06 -18.22 9.39
CA ASP A 146 10.35 -19.51 8.73
C ASP A 146 9.30 -19.81 7.63
N SER A 147 8.16 -19.11 7.66
CA SER A 147 7.16 -19.16 6.61
C SER A 147 7.55 -18.27 5.42
N GLN A 148 7.37 -18.78 4.21
CA GLN A 148 7.45 -17.97 2.99
C GLN A 148 6.20 -17.11 2.84
N MET A 149 6.03 -16.15 3.74
CA MET A 149 4.94 -15.18 3.67
C MET A 149 5.06 -14.43 2.34
N LYS A 150 4.02 -14.48 1.52
CA LYS A 150 4.03 -13.73 0.25
C LYS A 150 3.84 -12.26 0.55
N ILE A 151 4.74 -11.43 0.04
CA ILE A 151 4.71 -9.98 0.21
C ILE A 151 4.76 -9.33 -1.17
N CYS A 152 3.83 -8.42 -1.45
CA CYS A 152 3.92 -7.48 -2.56
C CYS A 152 3.40 -6.10 -2.13
N GLY A 153 3.54 -5.08 -2.97
CA GLY A 153 3.00 -3.75 -2.71
C GLY A 153 3.93 -2.67 -3.23
N GLY A 154 4.11 -1.58 -2.48
CA GLY A 154 4.89 -0.45 -2.96
C GLY A 154 5.19 0.60 -1.90
N MET A 155 5.80 1.70 -2.33
CA MET A 155 6.08 2.84 -1.46
C MET A 155 5.24 4.02 -1.91
N ALA A 156 4.76 4.81 -0.95
CA ALA A 156 3.98 6.00 -1.20
C ALA A 156 4.81 7.07 -1.93
N GLY A 157 4.17 7.79 -2.84
CA GLY A 157 4.75 8.94 -3.56
C GLY A 157 3.96 10.22 -3.30
N ASP A 158 4.50 11.38 -3.64
CA ASP A 158 3.88 12.68 -3.37
C ASP A 158 3.90 13.65 -4.58
N ASP A 159 3.72 13.15 -5.80
CA ASP A 159 3.75 13.99 -7.01
C ASP A 159 5.01 14.88 -7.16
N ILE A 160 6.16 14.47 -6.60
CA ILE A 160 7.42 15.23 -6.64
C ILE A 160 7.30 16.56 -5.86
N SER A 161 6.32 16.70 -4.97
CA SER A 161 6.19 17.91 -4.15
C SER A 161 7.27 18.00 -3.06
N PHE A 162 7.86 16.87 -2.67
CA PHE A 162 8.81 16.77 -1.56
C PHE A 162 8.24 17.28 -0.23
N THR A 163 6.94 17.08 -0.01
CA THR A 163 6.22 17.53 1.20
C THR A 163 5.95 16.40 2.19
N GLY A 164 6.31 15.16 1.84
CA GLY A 164 6.14 13.98 2.69
C GLY A 164 5.12 13.03 2.08
N THR A 165 5.34 11.75 2.35
CA THR A 165 4.53 10.65 1.83
C THR A 165 3.73 10.03 2.97
N PHE A 166 2.51 9.58 2.69
CA PHE A 166 1.62 9.10 3.74
C PHE A 166 0.98 7.77 3.38
N VAL A 167 0.77 6.96 4.41
CA VAL A 167 -0.12 5.80 4.39
C VAL A 167 -1.26 6.02 5.38
N PHE A 168 -2.44 5.47 5.11
CA PHE A 168 -3.64 5.78 5.88
C PHE A 168 -4.68 4.66 5.85
N THR A 169 -5.52 4.63 6.88
CA THR A 169 -6.67 3.74 7.05
C THR A 169 -7.78 4.49 7.80
N ASN A 170 -8.87 3.82 8.17
CA ASN A 170 -10.01 4.41 8.86
C ASN A 170 -9.55 5.20 10.11
N GLY A 171 -9.63 6.55 10.02
CA GLY A 171 -9.30 7.47 11.11
C GLY A 171 -7.82 7.53 11.51
N ARG A 172 -6.89 6.94 10.74
CA ARG A 172 -5.45 6.93 11.04
C ARG A 172 -4.63 7.25 9.80
N SER A 173 -3.60 8.06 9.98
CA SER A 173 -2.64 8.44 8.93
C SER A 173 -1.27 8.66 9.56
N THR A 174 -0.21 8.32 8.84
CA THR A 174 1.17 8.58 9.26
C THR A 174 2.03 8.97 8.06
N ASP A 175 2.98 9.87 8.28
CA ASP A 175 4.02 10.23 7.32
C ASP A 175 5.31 9.42 7.52
N TYR A 176 5.36 8.55 8.53
CA TYR A 176 6.52 7.71 8.81
C TYR A 176 6.12 6.34 9.36
N GLY A 177 5.77 5.44 8.45
CA GLY A 177 5.27 4.13 8.82
C GLY A 177 4.87 3.25 7.64
N MET A 178 4.04 2.27 7.93
CA MET A 178 3.62 1.25 6.99
C MET A 178 2.19 0.79 7.26
N ILE A 179 1.54 0.31 6.21
CA ILE A 179 0.22 -0.30 6.24
C ILE A 179 0.28 -1.62 5.49
N ALA A 180 -0.37 -2.65 5.99
CA ALA A 180 -0.51 -3.93 5.30
C ALA A 180 -1.97 -4.37 5.26
N LEU A 181 -2.40 -4.82 4.09
CA LEU A 181 -3.57 -5.66 3.95
C LEU A 181 -3.11 -7.11 4.06
N ALA A 182 -3.38 -7.73 5.19
CA ALA A 182 -3.14 -9.15 5.38
C ALA A 182 -4.35 -9.95 4.89
N LEU A 183 -4.11 -10.88 3.97
CA LEU A 183 -5.11 -11.78 3.39
C LEU A 183 -4.92 -13.19 3.95
N ASN A 184 -6.02 -13.88 4.24
CA ASN A 184 -5.98 -15.28 4.64
C ASN A 184 -5.83 -16.18 3.40
N GLU A 185 -4.62 -16.71 3.17
CA GLU A 185 -4.36 -17.59 2.02
C GLU A 185 -5.08 -18.95 2.07
N GLU A 186 -5.66 -19.33 3.22
CA GLU A 186 -6.53 -20.51 3.28
C GLU A 186 -7.89 -20.27 2.62
N LYS A 187 -8.23 -19.00 2.33
CA LYS A 187 -9.53 -18.58 1.78
C LYS A 187 -9.40 -17.79 0.48
N ILE A 188 -8.29 -17.08 0.29
CA ILE A 188 -8.03 -16.19 -0.83
C ILE A 188 -6.71 -16.61 -1.48
N ASP A 189 -6.75 -17.06 -2.73
CA ASP A 189 -5.51 -17.31 -3.46
C ASP A 189 -4.83 -15.99 -3.81
N PHE A 190 -3.54 -15.89 -3.49
CA PHE A 190 -2.75 -14.69 -3.68
C PHE A 190 -1.51 -14.99 -4.51
N LEU A 191 -1.48 -14.39 -5.70
CA LEU A 191 -0.40 -14.53 -6.67
C LEU A 191 0.17 -13.15 -6.96
N GLY A 192 1.31 -12.84 -6.34
CA GLY A 192 2.10 -11.66 -6.65
C GLY A 192 3.09 -11.97 -7.76
N MET A 193 3.37 -10.98 -8.60
CA MET A 193 4.47 -11.03 -9.56
C MET A 193 5.31 -9.76 -9.40
N ALA A 194 6.60 -9.94 -9.13
CA ALA A 194 7.57 -8.85 -9.16
C ALA A 194 8.35 -8.96 -10.47
N VAL A 195 8.16 -8.00 -11.38
CA VAL A 195 8.93 -7.89 -12.62
C VAL A 195 9.81 -6.65 -12.51
N SER A 196 11.13 -6.82 -12.55
CA SER A 196 12.02 -5.68 -12.65
C SER A 196 12.12 -5.26 -14.13
N GLY A 197 11.61 -4.06 -14.43
CA GLY A 197 11.53 -3.52 -15.80
C GLY A 197 12.85 -2.98 -16.34
N TRP A 198 13.98 -3.27 -15.69
CA TRP A 198 15.28 -2.73 -16.08
C TRP A 198 15.77 -3.38 -17.36
N LYS A 199 15.67 -2.64 -18.47
CA LYS A 199 16.39 -2.97 -19.70
C LYS A 199 17.81 -2.42 -19.57
N PRO A 200 18.87 -3.26 -19.70
CA PRO A 200 20.24 -2.77 -19.62
C PRO A 200 20.50 -1.74 -20.72
N ILE A 201 21.03 -0.59 -20.32
CA ILE A 201 21.49 0.48 -21.22
C ILE A 201 22.94 0.80 -20.85
N GLY A 202 23.86 0.72 -21.81
CA GLY A 202 25.25 1.13 -21.65
C GLY A 202 26.29 0.02 -21.82
N VAL A 203 27.54 0.36 -21.50
CA VAL A 203 28.70 -0.55 -21.62
C VAL A 203 28.69 -1.54 -20.46
N HIS A 204 28.90 -2.82 -20.75
CA HIS A 204 29.05 -3.85 -19.72
C HIS A 204 30.24 -3.53 -18.81
N LYS A 205 29.99 -3.53 -17.50
CA LYS A 205 31.02 -3.44 -16.47
C LYS A 205 30.99 -4.69 -15.59
N THR A 206 32.16 -5.14 -15.16
CA THR A 206 32.29 -6.26 -14.21
C THR A 206 32.33 -5.70 -12.80
N ILE A 207 31.40 -6.14 -11.94
CA ILE A 207 31.42 -5.78 -10.53
C ILE A 207 32.64 -6.44 -9.89
N THR A 208 33.55 -5.63 -9.35
CA THR A 208 34.74 -6.12 -8.63
C THR A 208 34.51 -6.21 -7.13
N LYS A 209 33.62 -5.37 -6.58
CA LYS A 209 33.13 -5.42 -5.19
C LYS A 209 31.74 -4.78 -5.12
N CYS A 210 30.91 -5.24 -4.19
CA CYS A 210 29.63 -4.63 -3.84
C CYS A 210 29.53 -4.52 -2.31
N GLU A 211 29.05 -3.38 -1.80
CA GLU A 211 28.76 -3.14 -0.39
C GLU A 211 27.45 -2.36 -0.30
N ASP A 212 26.36 -3.02 0.11
CA ASP A 212 24.98 -2.51 0.08
C ASP A 212 24.61 -1.90 -1.29
N ASN A 213 24.31 -0.60 -1.34
CA ASN A 213 23.96 0.14 -2.55
C ASN A 213 25.19 0.71 -3.30
N LEU A 214 26.42 0.38 -2.86
CA LEU A 214 27.67 0.82 -3.47
C LEU A 214 28.28 -0.26 -4.36
N ILE A 215 28.34 0.00 -5.67
CA ILE A 215 28.93 -0.89 -6.66
C ILE A 215 30.30 -0.38 -7.07
N MET A 216 31.33 -1.23 -6.99
CA MET A 216 32.66 -0.98 -7.51
C MET A 216 32.83 -1.76 -8.82
N THR A 217 33.27 -1.08 -9.88
CA THR A 217 33.39 -1.63 -11.24
C THR A 217 34.74 -1.38 -11.85
#